data_AF-A0AAN8GIP5-F1
#
_entry.id   AF-A0AAN8GIP5-F1
#
_cell.length_a   1.000
_cell.length_b   1.000
_cell.length_c   1.000
_cell.angle_alpha   90.00
_cell.angle_beta   90.00
_cell.angle_gamma   90.00
#
_symmetry.space_group_name_H-M   'P 1'
#
loop_
_entity.id
_entity.type
_entity.pdbx_description
1 polymer ?
#
loop_
_entity_poly.entity_id
_entity_poly.type
_entity_poly.pdbx_seq_one_letter_code
_entity_poly.pdbx_strand_id
1 'polypeptide(L)'
;MSFIDYSQTAEDHQSLLVLVRHTGTHLSNQNFSAAWEHVKKLSCIHVQGQKRNVYVRYKRGYPKENNAWGDYQTHRKVLGLVSIGRCSSVKEFEDLFEDYKKIKDEYANTIYNSRLIVFGMNTDGTPIEKESEINSNTNSSSGKEEINCDRGNGSVVTDKRNGQINKDNKILDSNHKEIEKRPHSNSLTKESTGAEVVFYPNLETMTDLEERLREFITSLFYVLEGKRLDRSFERADRLQLLCAPFEKKDFVGVDTDTRTFKKKCTGRLRKHLADLCLQAGMPGEAILHYQTAIDLLRSVNDFLWIGGCFEGLSSSSVIMAYPKMATNAASIKRNLSFTDKRAATLVNEKTSRTATLSNNYANGLDLAEVAGSNPGLNPDDIIEKYREAITHYSKFKSAGMIEMEASLKACRVLIGQRVSN
;
A
#
# COMPACT_ATOMS: atom_id res chain seq x y z
N MET A 1 -25.03 5.70 -1.34
CA MET A 1 -25.08 4.41 -2.08
C MET A 1 -23.69 4.16 -2.64
N SER A 2 -23.23 2.91 -2.72
CA SER A 2 -21.93 2.59 -3.35
C SER A 2 -21.99 2.79 -4.87
N PHE A 3 -20.85 3.15 -5.46
CA PHE A 3 -20.72 3.51 -6.87
C PHE A 3 -20.03 2.40 -7.65
N ILE A 4 -20.45 2.19 -8.90
CA ILE A 4 -19.84 1.22 -9.81
C ILE A 4 -18.46 1.74 -10.26
N ASP A 5 -17.40 0.99 -9.93
CA ASP A 5 -16.05 1.21 -10.48
C ASP A 5 -15.92 0.48 -11.81
N TYR A 6 -16.31 1.16 -12.89
CA TYR A 6 -16.17 0.63 -14.25
C TYR A 6 -14.74 0.25 -14.61
N SER A 7 -13.71 0.76 -13.90
CA SER A 7 -12.31 0.45 -14.20
C SER A 7 -11.80 -0.83 -13.51
N GLN A 8 -12.59 -1.44 -12.62
CA GLN A 8 -12.11 -2.58 -11.83
C GLN A 8 -11.84 -3.83 -12.68
N THR A 9 -10.71 -4.48 -12.44
CA THR A 9 -10.25 -5.67 -13.17
C THR A 9 -10.19 -6.92 -12.28
N ALA A 10 -9.87 -8.08 -12.85
CA ALA A 10 -9.62 -9.29 -12.07
C ALA A 10 -8.33 -9.14 -11.23
N GLU A 11 -7.33 -8.49 -11.80
CA GLU A 11 -6.01 -8.25 -11.21
C GLU A 11 -6.06 -7.24 -10.05
N ASP A 12 -7.10 -6.41 -9.99
CA ASP A 12 -7.34 -5.56 -8.82
C ASP A 12 -7.53 -6.41 -7.54
N HIS A 13 -7.99 -7.67 -7.64
CA HIS A 13 -8.19 -8.55 -6.48
C HIS A 13 -6.89 -8.92 -5.75
N GLN A 14 -5.74 -8.91 -6.41
CA GLN A 14 -4.42 -9.11 -5.78
C GLN A 14 -3.73 -7.82 -5.34
N SER A 15 -4.35 -6.66 -5.59
CA SER A 15 -3.70 -5.37 -5.35
C SER A 15 -4.02 -4.80 -3.97
N LEU A 16 -3.03 -4.15 -3.36
CA LEU A 16 -3.21 -3.28 -2.19
C LEU A 16 -3.71 -1.92 -2.68
N LEU A 17 -4.83 -1.44 -2.14
CA LEU A 17 -5.38 -0.14 -2.52
C LEU A 17 -4.79 0.97 -1.64
N VAL A 18 -4.13 1.93 -2.28
CA VAL A 18 -3.57 3.13 -1.65
C VAL A 18 -4.30 4.37 -2.18
N LEU A 19 -4.80 5.18 -1.26
CA LEU A 19 -5.40 6.47 -1.58
C LEU A 19 -4.29 7.54 -1.62
N VAL A 20 -4.22 8.32 -2.70
CA VAL A 20 -3.31 9.45 -2.82
C VAL A 20 -4.10 10.74 -2.84
N ARG A 21 -3.88 11.64 -1.88
CA ARG A 21 -4.68 12.86 -1.72
C ARG A 21 -3.83 14.11 -1.89
N HIS A 22 -4.41 15.06 -2.60
CA HIS A 22 -3.96 16.44 -2.54
C HIS A 22 -4.42 17.04 -1.20
N THR A 23 -3.51 17.62 -0.44
CA THR A 23 -3.79 18.20 0.88
C THR A 23 -3.28 19.64 0.92
N GLY A 24 -4.06 20.54 1.53
CA GLY A 24 -3.78 21.97 1.56
C GLY A 24 -4.11 22.70 0.25
N THR A 25 -3.83 24.00 0.24
CA THR A 25 -4.19 24.94 -0.85
C THR A 25 -2.99 25.43 -1.65
N HIS A 26 -1.78 25.30 -1.12
CA HIS A 26 -0.56 25.89 -1.68
C HIS A 26 0.09 25.04 -2.79
N LEU A 27 -0.29 23.77 -2.91
CA LEU A 27 0.22 22.90 -3.97
C LEU A 27 -0.66 23.05 -5.22
N SER A 28 -0.03 23.34 -6.35
CA SER A 28 -0.75 23.48 -7.62
C SER A 28 -1.17 22.10 -8.16
N ASN A 29 -2.28 22.06 -8.92
CA ASN A 29 -2.75 20.83 -9.55
C ASN A 29 -1.73 20.21 -10.52
N GLN A 30 -0.87 21.03 -11.14
CA GLN A 30 0.21 20.56 -12.01
C GLN A 30 1.29 19.82 -11.21
N ASN A 31 1.74 20.41 -10.10
CA ASN A 31 2.75 19.80 -9.24
C ASN A 31 2.21 18.55 -8.54
N PHE A 32 0.94 18.56 -8.10
CA PHE A 32 0.29 17.35 -7.60
C PHE A 32 0.22 16.26 -8.67
N SER A 33 -0.14 16.61 -9.91
CA SER A 33 -0.20 15.62 -11.00
C SER A 33 1.18 15.04 -11.32
N ALA A 34 2.24 15.84 -11.29
CA ALA A 34 3.61 15.36 -11.44
C ALA A 34 4.00 14.41 -10.29
N ALA A 35 3.82 14.82 -9.03
CA ALA A 35 4.10 13.97 -7.87
C ALA A 35 3.29 12.66 -7.89
N TRP A 36 2.03 12.72 -8.31
CA TRP A 36 1.19 11.54 -8.53
C TRP A 36 1.79 10.57 -9.55
N GLU A 37 2.31 11.06 -10.68
CA GLU A 37 2.94 10.18 -11.68
C GLU A 37 4.20 9.51 -11.11
N HIS A 38 4.94 10.17 -10.22
CA HIS A 38 6.05 9.52 -9.50
C HIS A 38 5.56 8.43 -8.55
N VAL A 39 4.54 8.70 -7.73
CA VAL A 39 3.98 7.70 -6.81
C VAL A 39 3.41 6.49 -7.56
N LYS A 40 2.65 6.73 -8.63
CA LYS A 40 1.97 5.67 -9.39
C LYS A 40 2.93 4.73 -10.12
N LYS A 41 4.15 5.18 -10.47
CA LYS A 41 5.15 4.33 -11.15
C LYS A 41 5.46 3.06 -10.37
N LEU A 42 5.49 3.14 -9.04
CA LEU A 42 5.75 1.99 -8.17
C LEU A 42 4.47 1.16 -7.95
N SER A 43 4.09 0.37 -8.94
CA SER A 43 2.88 -0.47 -8.90
C SER A 43 3.12 -1.92 -8.45
N CYS A 44 4.38 -2.33 -8.32
CA CYS A 44 4.77 -3.67 -7.94
C CYS A 44 6.09 -3.63 -7.15
N ILE A 45 6.16 -4.37 -6.05
CA ILE A 45 7.40 -4.59 -5.31
C ILE A 45 7.67 -6.08 -5.14
N HIS A 46 8.95 -6.44 -5.15
CA HIS A 46 9.40 -7.77 -4.75
C HIS A 46 9.67 -7.76 -3.24
N VAL A 47 9.05 -8.67 -2.50
CA VAL A 47 9.22 -8.74 -1.04
C VAL A 47 10.48 -9.54 -0.71
N GLN A 48 11.46 -8.91 -0.06
CA GLN A 48 12.71 -9.59 0.30
C GLN A 48 12.45 -10.81 1.21
N GLY A 49 13.15 -11.92 0.93
CA GLY A 49 12.98 -13.18 1.67
C GLY A 49 11.73 -13.98 1.28
N GLN A 50 10.85 -13.44 0.43
CA GLN A 50 9.67 -14.10 -0.09
C GLN A 50 9.78 -14.16 -1.61
N LYS A 51 9.57 -15.32 -2.24
CA LYS A 51 9.56 -15.43 -3.72
C LYS A 51 8.24 -14.88 -4.31
N ARG A 52 7.78 -13.72 -3.83
CA ARG A 52 6.44 -13.16 -4.07
C ARG A 52 6.55 -11.70 -4.48
N ASN A 53 5.67 -11.30 -5.39
CA ASN A 53 5.47 -9.91 -5.79
C ASN A 53 4.18 -9.40 -5.18
N VAL A 54 4.20 -8.15 -4.73
CA VAL A 54 3.04 -7.45 -4.17
C VAL A 54 2.67 -6.31 -5.10
N TYR A 55 1.39 -6.27 -5.48
CA TYR A 55 0.85 -5.27 -6.40
C TYR A 55 0.15 -4.18 -5.63
N VAL A 56 0.27 -2.94 -6.11
CA VAL A 56 -0.34 -1.76 -5.50
C VAL A 56 -1.10 -0.99 -6.55
N ARG A 57 -2.32 -0.59 -6.19
CA ARG A 57 -3.18 0.25 -7.01
C ARG A 57 -3.44 1.56 -6.30
N TYR A 58 -3.22 2.66 -7.01
CA TYR A 58 -3.43 4.01 -6.50
C TYR A 58 -4.75 4.60 -7.01
N LYS A 59 -5.48 5.32 -6.15
CA LYS A 59 -6.64 6.14 -6.53
C LYS A 59 -6.49 7.56 -5.95
N ARG A 60 -6.90 8.59 -6.70
CA ARG A 60 -6.90 10.00 -6.24
C ARG A 60 -8.10 10.35 -5.36
N GLY A 61 -9.16 9.57 -5.48
CA GLY A 61 -10.39 9.67 -4.72
C GLY A 61 -11.05 8.30 -4.71
N TYR A 62 -11.59 7.90 -3.56
CA TYR A 62 -12.25 6.61 -3.40
C TYR A 62 -13.46 6.78 -2.48
N PRO A 63 -14.68 6.45 -2.90
CA PRO A 63 -15.86 6.65 -2.05
C PRO A 63 -15.82 5.80 -0.77
N LYS A 64 -16.22 6.39 0.37
CA LYS A 64 -16.28 5.67 1.65
C LYS A 64 -17.28 4.51 1.60
N GLU A 65 -18.35 4.69 0.83
CA GLU A 65 -19.35 3.65 0.59
C GLU A 65 -18.75 2.44 -0.11
N ASN A 66 -17.78 2.64 -1.02
CA ASN A 66 -17.08 1.54 -1.67
C ASN A 66 -16.08 0.88 -0.70
N ASN A 67 -15.39 1.67 0.13
CA ASN A 67 -14.50 1.16 1.18
C ASN A 67 -15.25 0.28 2.19
N ALA A 68 -16.51 0.60 2.49
CA ALA A 68 -17.35 -0.16 3.43
C ALA A 68 -17.61 -1.61 2.99
N TRP A 69 -17.53 -1.91 1.68
CA TRP A 69 -17.61 -3.28 1.15
C TRP A 69 -16.34 -4.10 1.40
N GLY A 70 -15.31 -3.52 2.02
CA GLY A 70 -14.02 -4.12 2.19
C GLY A 70 -14.00 -5.46 2.95
N ASP A 71 -14.88 -5.66 3.94
CA ASP A 71 -14.98 -6.96 4.63
C ASP A 71 -15.51 -8.06 3.72
N TYR A 72 -16.32 -7.68 2.73
CA TYR A 72 -16.88 -8.56 1.72
C TYR A 72 -15.93 -8.75 0.53
N GLN A 73 -15.21 -7.72 0.08
CA GLN A 73 -14.23 -7.74 -1.01
C GLN A 73 -12.98 -6.94 -0.58
N THR A 74 -11.92 -7.61 -0.12
CA THR A 74 -10.78 -6.93 0.53
C THR A 74 -10.01 -5.98 -0.35
N HIS A 75 -10.00 -6.20 -1.67
CA HIS A 75 -9.37 -5.30 -2.65
C HIS A 75 -10.06 -3.93 -2.76
N ARG A 76 -11.20 -3.73 -2.08
CA ARG A 76 -11.84 -2.42 -1.89
C ARG A 76 -11.37 -1.68 -0.65
N LYS A 77 -10.70 -2.34 0.31
CA LYS A 77 -10.20 -1.68 1.51
C LYS A 77 -9.06 -0.75 1.16
N VAL A 78 -9.18 0.52 1.50
CA VAL A 78 -8.06 1.47 1.50
C VAL A 78 -7.13 1.08 2.63
N LEU A 79 -6.00 0.48 2.28
CA LEU A 79 -4.99 0.00 3.24
C LEU A 79 -3.90 1.04 3.50
N GLY A 80 -3.66 1.94 2.55
CA GLY A 80 -2.65 2.98 2.67
C GLY A 80 -3.17 4.36 2.30
N LEU A 81 -2.63 5.39 2.94
CA LEU A 81 -2.85 6.79 2.60
C LEU A 81 -1.51 7.48 2.30
N VAL A 82 -1.43 8.16 1.16
CA VAL A 82 -0.33 9.07 0.83
C VAL A 82 -0.93 10.46 0.58
N SER A 83 -0.75 11.38 1.51
CA SER A 83 -1.11 12.78 1.29
C SER A 83 0.08 13.56 0.75
N ILE A 84 -0.20 14.48 -0.17
CA ILE A 84 0.81 15.31 -0.83
C ILE A 84 0.37 16.76 -0.71
N GLY A 85 1.21 17.58 -0.11
CA GLY A 85 0.96 19.00 0.11
C GLY A 85 2.20 19.86 -0.08
N ARG A 86 2.01 21.17 0.07
CA ARG A 86 3.09 22.16 0.06
C ARG A 86 2.86 23.14 1.19
N CYS A 87 3.95 23.54 1.84
CA CYS A 87 3.97 24.66 2.79
C CYS A 87 5.34 25.34 2.74
N SER A 88 5.39 26.59 3.17
CA SER A 88 6.63 27.39 3.23
C SER A 88 6.94 27.87 4.65
N SER A 89 6.06 27.60 5.61
CA SER A 89 6.21 27.98 7.01
C SER A 89 5.67 26.90 7.94
N VAL A 90 6.07 26.94 9.22
CA VAL A 90 5.60 26.00 10.24
C VAL A 90 4.08 26.12 10.45
N LYS A 91 3.53 27.34 10.41
CA LYS A 91 2.09 27.58 10.53
C LYS A 91 1.30 26.92 9.40
N GLU A 92 1.76 27.09 8.15
CA GLU A 92 1.13 26.43 7.00
C GLU A 92 1.24 24.91 7.09
N PHE A 93 2.32 24.38 7.68
CA PHE A 93 2.47 22.96 7.94
C PHE A 93 1.45 22.45 8.96
N GLU A 94 1.19 23.18 10.04
CA GLU A 94 0.16 22.81 11.03
C GLU A 94 -1.23 22.71 10.38
N ASP A 95 -1.62 23.71 9.59
CA ASP A 95 -2.88 23.70 8.84
C ASP A 95 -2.95 22.49 7.88
N LEU A 96 -1.86 22.24 7.14
CA LEU A 96 -1.74 21.11 6.23
C LEU A 96 -1.86 19.76 6.96
N PHE A 97 -1.26 19.65 8.15
CA PHE A 97 -1.24 18.45 8.96
C PHE A 97 -2.63 18.15 9.54
N GLU A 98 -3.39 19.17 9.93
CA GLU A 98 -4.79 19.01 10.35
C GLU A 98 -5.68 18.52 9.21
N ASP A 99 -5.51 19.04 8.00
CA ASP A 99 -6.24 18.54 6.83
C ASP A 99 -5.88 17.09 6.49
N TYR A 100 -4.61 16.72 6.66
CA TYR A 100 -4.16 15.33 6.53
C TYR A 100 -4.83 14.41 7.56
N LYS A 101 -4.90 14.82 8.85
CA LYS A 101 -5.59 14.05 9.89
C LYS A 101 -7.05 13.82 9.55
N LYS A 102 -7.77 14.87 9.13
CA LYS A 102 -9.18 14.75 8.72
C LYS A 102 -9.36 13.67 7.65
N ILE A 103 -8.49 13.65 6.64
CA ILE A 103 -8.52 12.64 5.57
C ILE A 103 -8.21 11.25 6.12
N LYS A 104 -7.20 11.12 6.99
CA LYS A 104 -6.82 9.83 7.62
C LYS A 104 -7.99 9.27 8.44
N ASP A 105 -8.67 10.11 9.22
CA ASP A 105 -9.79 9.72 10.07
C ASP A 105 -10.96 9.17 9.27
N GLU A 106 -11.17 9.63 8.03
CA GLU A 106 -12.21 9.10 7.14
C GLU A 106 -12.06 7.60 6.81
N TYR A 107 -10.82 7.09 6.83
CA TYR A 107 -10.48 5.70 6.49
C TYR A 107 -9.76 4.97 7.64
N ALA A 108 -9.80 5.51 8.86
CA ALA A 108 -9.05 4.98 10.01
C ALA A 108 -9.33 3.50 10.29
N ASN A 109 -10.53 3.01 9.98
CA ASN A 109 -10.91 1.62 10.18
C ASN A 109 -10.19 0.61 9.26
N THR A 110 -9.59 1.08 8.16
CA THR A 110 -8.97 0.19 7.15
C THR A 110 -7.50 0.50 6.88
N ILE A 111 -7.04 1.72 7.16
CA ILE A 111 -5.64 2.11 6.96
C ILE A 111 -4.72 1.30 7.89
N TYR A 112 -3.69 0.70 7.30
CA TYR A 112 -2.58 0.07 8.03
C TYR A 112 -1.42 1.05 8.22
N ASN A 113 -1.15 1.88 7.22
CA ASN A 113 -0.12 2.92 7.31
C ASN A 113 -0.50 4.16 6.49
N SER A 114 0.01 5.31 6.89
CA SER A 114 -0.29 6.62 6.30
C SER A 114 0.97 7.49 6.27
N ARG A 115 1.20 8.18 5.15
CA ARG A 115 2.36 9.06 4.96
C ARG A 115 1.94 10.43 4.40
N LEU A 116 2.57 11.48 4.90
CA LEU A 116 2.42 12.85 4.39
C LEU A 116 3.73 13.28 3.72
N ILE A 117 3.65 13.62 2.44
CA ILE A 117 4.74 14.18 1.64
C ILE A 117 4.51 15.69 1.53
N VAL A 118 5.51 16.46 1.93
CA VAL A 118 5.43 17.92 2.02
C VAL A 118 6.51 18.57 1.16
N PHE A 119 6.09 19.47 0.26
CA PHE A 119 7.01 20.31 -0.52
C PHE A 119 7.21 21.69 0.08
N GLY A 120 8.34 22.33 -0.24
CA GLY A 120 8.60 23.74 0.08
C GLY A 120 9.31 23.96 1.42
N MET A 121 9.78 22.89 2.06
CA MET A 121 10.59 22.92 3.27
C MET A 121 11.90 22.14 3.05
N ASN A 122 12.92 22.43 3.84
CA ASN A 122 14.13 21.63 3.88
C ASN A 122 13.83 20.19 4.33
N THR A 123 14.73 19.25 4.07
CA THR A 123 14.55 17.82 4.41
C THR A 123 14.41 17.56 5.91
N ASP A 124 14.88 18.49 6.74
CA ASP A 124 14.74 18.46 8.20
C ASP A 124 13.42 19.08 8.70
N GLY A 125 12.58 19.58 7.80
CA GLY A 125 11.31 20.24 8.11
C GLY A 125 11.47 21.73 8.49
N THR A 126 12.63 22.34 8.29
CA THR A 126 12.81 23.79 8.48
C THR A 126 12.35 24.58 7.24
N PRO A 127 11.83 25.81 7.39
CA PRO A 127 11.53 26.68 6.24
C PRO A 127 12.77 26.94 5.38
N ILE A 128 12.58 27.03 4.06
CA ILE A 128 13.67 27.43 3.16
C ILE A 128 13.93 28.92 3.36
N GLU A 129 15.14 29.28 3.80
CA GLU A 129 15.57 30.67 3.86
C GLU A 129 15.54 31.23 2.43
N LYS A 130 14.69 32.22 2.18
CA LYS A 130 14.77 32.98 0.93
C LYS A 130 16.09 33.73 1.01
N GLU A 131 17.03 33.45 0.11
CA GLU A 131 18.14 34.35 -0.12
C GLU A 131 17.54 35.73 -0.41
N SER A 132 17.61 36.61 0.59
CA SER A 132 17.43 38.04 0.36
C SER A 132 18.48 38.42 -0.67
N GLU A 133 18.05 38.95 -1.82
CA GLU A 133 18.92 39.57 -2.81
C GLU A 133 19.87 40.54 -2.10
N ILE A 134 21.10 40.09 -1.82
CA ILE A 134 22.17 40.98 -1.45
C ILE A 134 22.57 41.67 -2.74
N ASN A 135 22.01 42.87 -2.93
CA ASN A 135 22.53 43.89 -3.83
C ASN A 135 24.03 44.07 -3.55
N SER A 136 24.87 43.36 -4.31
CA SER A 136 26.31 43.56 -4.30
C SER A 136 26.65 44.74 -5.22
N ASN A 137 26.24 45.94 -4.80
CA ASN A 137 26.96 47.15 -5.19
C ASN A 137 28.29 47.15 -4.43
N THR A 138 29.30 46.51 -5.01
CA THR A 138 30.70 46.72 -4.59
C THR A 138 31.47 47.25 -5.78
N ASN A 139 31.72 48.56 -5.71
CA ASN A 139 32.61 49.29 -6.59
C ASN A 139 34.00 48.66 -6.58
N SER A 140 34.49 48.28 -7.75
CA SER A 140 35.85 47.83 -7.99
C SER A 140 36.79 49.02 -8.27
N SER A 141 37.66 49.32 -7.33
CA SER A 141 38.96 50.01 -7.51
C SER A 141 39.68 49.87 -6.16
N SER A 142 40.90 49.40 -5.99
CA SER A 142 42.08 49.39 -6.84
C SER A 142 43.22 48.76 -6.01
N GLY A 143 44.25 48.23 -6.66
CA GLY A 143 45.61 48.31 -6.12
C GLY A 143 46.15 47.07 -5.40
N LYS A 144 46.97 46.34 -6.16
CA LYS A 144 47.98 45.35 -5.78
C LYS A 144 48.80 45.72 -4.53
N GLU A 145 49.15 44.72 -3.73
CA GLU A 145 50.53 44.49 -3.29
C GLU A 145 50.69 43.04 -2.79
N GLU A 146 51.64 42.33 -3.40
CA GLU A 146 52.17 41.04 -2.96
C GLU A 146 53.15 41.26 -1.79
N ILE A 147 53.31 40.27 -0.90
CA ILE A 147 54.61 39.75 -0.43
C ILE A 147 54.39 38.44 0.35
N ASN A 148 55.37 37.56 0.20
CA ASN A 148 55.42 36.13 0.42
C ASN A 148 56.35 35.79 1.60
N CYS A 149 56.09 34.70 2.34
CA CYS A 149 57.03 33.85 3.14
C CYS A 149 56.29 33.22 4.35
N ASP A 150 56.63 32.07 4.93
CA ASP A 150 57.39 30.86 4.61
C ASP A 150 57.09 29.88 5.78
N ARG A 151 57.34 28.59 5.54
CA ARG A 151 57.43 27.39 6.41
C ARG A 151 57.39 27.51 7.94
N GLY A 152 56.86 26.46 8.58
CA GLY A 152 57.36 26.02 9.89
C GLY A 152 56.50 25.01 10.65
N ASN A 153 56.84 23.73 10.51
CA ASN A 153 56.30 22.60 11.26
C ASN A 153 56.99 22.47 12.63
N GLY A 154 56.31 22.06 13.71
CA GLY A 154 56.97 21.83 15.00
C GLY A 154 56.06 21.40 16.16
N SER A 155 56.18 20.13 16.54
CA SER A 155 55.42 19.38 17.56
C SER A 155 56.18 19.29 18.89
N VAL A 156 55.52 19.38 20.05
CA VAL A 156 55.91 18.83 21.39
C VAL A 156 54.63 18.80 22.25
N VAL A 157 53.97 17.70 22.66
CA VAL A 157 54.26 16.52 23.50
C VAL A 157 54.27 16.79 25.02
N THR A 158 53.63 15.86 25.77
CA THR A 158 53.63 15.57 27.24
C THR A 158 52.54 16.21 28.10
N ASP A 159 51.99 15.60 29.15
CA ASP A 159 51.72 14.20 29.55
C ASP A 159 50.80 14.26 30.81
N LYS A 160 49.93 13.25 30.98
CA LYS A 160 49.16 12.76 32.15
C LYS A 160 49.14 13.52 33.51
N ARG A 161 47.95 13.57 34.16
CA ARG A 161 47.58 12.72 35.33
C ARG A 161 46.17 12.98 35.93
N ASN A 162 45.58 11.90 36.44
CA ASN A 162 44.33 11.76 37.20
C ASN A 162 44.33 12.47 38.56
N GLY A 163 43.14 12.83 39.05
CA GLY A 163 42.88 13.13 40.47
C GLY A 163 41.41 13.48 40.74
N GLN A 164 40.70 12.59 41.43
CA GLN A 164 39.30 12.70 41.86
C GLN A 164 39.27 13.21 43.32
N ILE A 165 38.32 14.07 43.70
CA ILE A 165 37.60 14.15 45.00
C ILE A 165 36.79 15.46 45.11
N ASN A 166 35.54 15.31 45.58
CA ASN A 166 34.53 16.33 45.88
C ASN A 166 34.84 17.17 47.14
N LYS A 167 34.44 18.46 47.15
CA LYS A 167 33.32 19.01 47.96
C LYS A 167 33.30 20.54 48.01
N ASP A 168 32.08 21.07 47.85
CA ASP A 168 31.48 22.27 48.44
C ASP A 168 32.22 23.61 48.38
N ASN A 169 31.76 24.51 47.52
CA ASN A 169 31.63 25.93 47.85
C ASN A 169 30.55 26.62 47.00
N LYS A 170 29.55 27.19 47.69
CA LYS A 170 28.57 28.14 47.16
C LYS A 170 29.28 29.48 46.94
N ILE A 171 29.31 29.97 45.70
CA ILE A 171 29.40 31.41 45.40
C ILE A 171 28.45 31.66 44.23
N LEU A 172 27.50 32.58 44.43
CA LEU A 172 26.65 33.15 43.39
C LEU A 172 27.53 34.02 42.49
N ASP A 173 27.48 33.80 41.17
CA ASP A 173 27.65 34.92 40.26
C ASP A 173 26.83 34.74 38.98
N SER A 174 26.25 35.87 38.60
CA SER A 174 25.31 36.13 37.53
C SER A 174 25.95 36.18 36.15
N ASN A 175 25.15 35.85 35.13
CA ASN A 175 25.39 36.06 33.69
C ASN A 175 26.48 35.22 33.02
N HIS A 176 26.09 34.12 32.35
CA HIS A 176 26.66 33.76 31.05
C HIS A 176 25.77 32.75 30.29
N LYS A 177 25.25 33.22 29.14
CA LYS A 177 24.74 32.50 27.95
C LYS A 177 24.40 31.02 28.13
N GLU A 178 23.10 30.72 28.21
CA GLU A 178 22.59 29.41 27.83
C GLU A 178 22.99 29.12 26.38
N ILE A 179 23.92 28.20 26.21
CA ILE A 179 24.07 27.44 24.98
C ILE A 179 22.80 26.58 24.91
N GLU A 180 21.80 27.06 24.17
CA GLU A 180 20.62 26.28 23.81
C GLU A 180 21.11 24.96 23.19
N LYS A 181 20.96 23.89 23.96
CA LYS A 181 21.10 22.53 23.45
C LYS A 181 20.02 22.34 22.37
N ARG A 182 20.50 22.31 21.13
CA ARG A 182 19.78 22.01 19.89
C ARG A 182 18.60 21.05 20.12
N PRO A 183 17.36 21.42 19.76
CA PRO A 183 16.33 20.42 19.56
C PRO A 183 16.65 19.68 18.27
N HIS A 184 17.08 18.42 18.40
CA HIS A 184 17.10 17.48 17.29
C HIS A 184 15.72 17.48 16.61
N SER A 185 15.72 17.33 15.29
CA SER A 185 14.63 17.23 14.29
C SER A 185 13.39 16.41 14.65
N ASN A 186 13.33 15.81 15.83
CA ASN A 186 12.20 15.05 16.36
C ASN A 186 11.14 15.93 17.07
N SER A 187 11.29 17.26 17.14
CA SER A 187 10.36 18.08 17.93
C SER A 187 9.03 18.38 17.23
N LEU A 188 8.99 18.45 15.90
CA LEU A 188 7.74 18.68 15.14
C LEU A 188 6.89 17.40 14.98
N THR A 189 7.45 16.24 15.32
CA THR A 189 6.86 14.91 15.11
C THR A 189 6.75 14.07 16.38
N LYS A 190 7.18 14.61 17.54
CA LYS A 190 7.25 13.83 18.80
C LYS A 190 5.89 13.34 19.34
N GLU A 191 4.78 13.84 18.79
CA GLU A 191 3.42 13.39 19.13
C GLU A 191 2.62 12.85 17.93
N SER A 192 3.24 12.56 16.78
CA SER A 192 2.50 12.19 15.57
C SER A 192 2.06 10.71 15.57
N THR A 193 0.90 10.42 16.17
CA THR A 193 -0.20 9.48 15.78
C THR A 193 0.03 8.36 14.74
N GLY A 194 1.23 7.78 14.63
CA GLY A 194 1.59 6.76 13.66
C GLY A 194 1.64 7.22 12.20
N ALA A 195 1.90 8.50 11.93
CA ALA A 195 2.04 9.05 10.58
C ALA A 195 3.50 9.44 10.31
N GLU A 196 4.08 8.94 9.23
CA GLU A 196 5.39 9.40 8.78
C GLU A 196 5.25 10.65 7.91
N VAL A 197 6.02 11.69 8.22
CA VAL A 197 6.06 12.95 7.46
C VAL A 197 7.41 13.03 6.76
N VAL A 198 7.40 13.33 5.46
CA VAL A 198 8.61 13.45 4.64
C VAL A 198 8.61 14.80 3.93
N PHE A 199 9.71 15.53 4.06
CA PHE A 199 9.87 16.87 3.50
C PHE A 199 10.83 16.88 2.31
N TYR A 200 10.47 17.65 1.29
CA TYR A 200 11.30 17.91 0.12
C TYR A 200 11.27 19.41 -0.23
N PRO A 201 12.41 20.02 -0.57
CA PRO A 201 12.40 21.41 -1.03
C PRO A 201 11.52 21.63 -2.27
N ASN A 202 11.61 20.73 -3.25
CA ASN A 202 10.87 20.79 -4.51
C ASN A 202 10.69 19.38 -5.10
N LEU A 203 10.14 19.28 -6.32
CA LEU A 203 9.90 17.99 -6.98
C LEU A 203 11.19 17.32 -7.49
N GLU A 204 12.24 18.09 -7.78
CA GLU A 204 13.49 17.58 -8.34
C GLU A 204 14.37 16.93 -7.26
N THR A 205 14.21 17.35 -6.00
CA THR A 205 14.99 16.84 -4.86
C THR A 205 14.49 15.51 -4.28
N MET A 206 13.48 14.88 -4.89
CA MET A 206 12.85 13.61 -4.47
C MET A 206 13.69 12.35 -4.78
N THR A 207 14.97 12.34 -4.46
CA THR A 207 15.87 11.25 -4.87
C THR A 207 15.60 9.92 -4.18
N ASP A 208 15.14 9.95 -2.92
CA ASP A 208 14.84 8.78 -2.09
C ASP A 208 13.34 8.43 -2.02
N LEU A 209 12.49 9.13 -2.77
CA LEU A 209 11.03 8.94 -2.72
C LEU A 209 10.62 7.50 -3.09
N GLU A 210 11.25 6.90 -4.10
CA GLU A 210 10.93 5.52 -4.49
C GLU A 210 11.27 4.52 -3.37
N GLU A 211 12.44 4.68 -2.73
CA GLU A 211 12.87 3.82 -1.61
C GLU A 211 11.91 3.96 -0.44
N ARG A 212 11.56 5.19 -0.07
CA ARG A 212 10.55 5.45 0.95
C ARG A 212 9.23 4.80 0.58
N LEU A 213 8.71 4.98 -0.64
CA LEU A 213 7.46 4.35 -1.06
C LEU A 213 7.53 2.83 -1.01
N ARG A 214 8.67 2.23 -1.34
CA ARG A 214 8.91 0.78 -1.22
C ARG A 214 8.84 0.32 0.23
N GLU A 215 9.44 1.05 1.16
CA GLU A 215 9.32 0.79 2.60
C GLU A 215 7.85 0.89 3.07
N PHE A 216 7.14 1.94 2.63
CA PHE A 216 5.72 2.11 2.94
C PHE A 216 4.89 0.91 2.46
N ILE A 217 5.00 0.51 1.20
CA ILE A 217 4.28 -0.65 0.66
C ILE A 217 4.67 -1.94 1.40
N THR A 218 5.95 -2.09 1.72
CA THR A 218 6.46 -3.25 2.48
C THR A 218 5.82 -3.31 3.86
N SER A 219 5.64 -2.17 4.53
CA SER A 219 4.93 -2.11 5.82
C SER A 219 3.46 -2.53 5.69
N LEU A 220 2.77 -2.10 4.62
CA LEU A 220 1.39 -2.53 4.35
C LEU A 220 1.31 -4.03 4.15
N PHE A 221 2.25 -4.59 3.39
CA PHE A 221 2.35 -6.03 3.16
C PHE A 221 2.54 -6.80 4.48
N TYR A 222 3.44 -6.39 5.36
CA TYR A 222 3.67 -7.14 6.60
C TYR A 222 2.48 -7.10 7.57
N VAL A 223 1.73 -6.00 7.62
CA VAL A 223 0.46 -5.97 8.38
C VAL A 223 -0.57 -6.92 7.76
N LEU A 224 -0.68 -6.93 6.43
CA LEU A 224 -1.57 -7.85 5.71
C LEU A 224 -1.17 -9.33 5.91
N GLU A 225 0.11 -9.63 5.78
CA GLU A 225 0.66 -10.98 5.97
C GLU A 225 0.46 -11.45 7.41
N GLY A 226 0.63 -10.57 8.40
CA GLY A 226 0.31 -10.84 9.79
C GLY A 226 -1.16 -11.23 9.98
N LYS A 227 -2.10 -10.50 9.36
CA LYS A 227 -3.53 -10.84 9.38
C LYS A 227 -3.85 -12.15 8.66
N ARG A 228 -3.14 -12.47 7.58
CA ARG A 228 -3.30 -13.72 6.84
C ARG A 228 -2.82 -14.93 7.65
N LEU A 229 -1.74 -14.75 8.42
CA LEU A 229 -1.15 -15.79 9.27
C LEU A 229 -1.86 -15.94 10.62
N ASP A 230 -2.69 -14.96 11.01
CA ASP A 230 -3.44 -15.01 12.26
C ASP A 230 -4.45 -16.15 12.25
N ARG A 231 -4.17 -17.23 13.00
CA ARG A 231 -5.05 -18.40 13.15
C ARG A 231 -6.10 -18.23 14.23
N SER A 232 -6.20 -17.07 14.88
CA SER A 232 -7.16 -16.84 15.96
C SER A 232 -8.61 -17.04 15.53
N PHE A 233 -8.91 -16.81 14.25
CA PHE A 233 -10.25 -17.03 13.68
C PHE A 233 -10.67 -18.50 13.58
N GLU A 234 -9.73 -19.45 13.67
CA GLU A 234 -10.04 -20.90 13.69
C GLU A 234 -10.51 -21.36 15.07
N ARG A 235 -10.33 -20.53 16.10
CA ARG A 235 -10.81 -20.81 17.45
C ARG A 235 -12.29 -20.45 17.55
N ALA A 236 -13.10 -21.41 18.00
CA ALA A 236 -14.56 -21.30 18.01
C ALA A 236 -15.09 -20.16 18.91
N ASP A 237 -14.32 -19.72 19.91
CA ASP A 237 -14.64 -18.64 20.85
C ASP A 237 -14.47 -17.22 20.27
N ARG A 238 -13.81 -17.09 19.11
CA ARG A 238 -13.52 -15.79 18.46
C ARG A 238 -14.11 -15.64 17.06
N LEU A 239 -15.16 -16.41 16.74
CA LEU A 239 -15.79 -16.38 15.42
C LEU A 239 -16.46 -15.03 15.14
N GLN A 240 -15.77 -14.17 14.40
CA GLN A 240 -16.31 -12.92 13.90
C GLN A 240 -17.15 -13.16 12.64
N LEU A 241 -18.40 -12.67 12.65
CA LEU A 241 -19.20 -12.62 11.43
C LEU A 241 -18.79 -11.42 10.58
N LEU A 242 -18.23 -11.68 9.41
CA LEU A 242 -18.02 -10.66 8.38
C LEU A 242 -19.34 -10.42 7.62
N CYS A 243 -19.62 -9.16 7.28
CA CYS A 243 -20.87 -8.77 6.63
C CYS A 243 -20.61 -7.80 5.48
N ALA A 244 -21.38 -7.94 4.40
CA ALA A 244 -21.54 -6.83 3.45
C ALA A 244 -22.28 -5.66 4.13
N PRO A 245 -22.14 -4.41 3.64
CA PRO A 245 -22.68 -3.23 4.32
C PRO A 245 -24.17 -3.30 4.64
N PHE A 246 -24.97 -3.88 3.74
CA PHE A 246 -26.42 -3.98 3.89
C PHE A 246 -26.86 -5.11 4.82
N GLU A 247 -26.04 -6.15 5.02
CA GLU A 247 -26.38 -7.31 5.86
C GLU A 247 -26.30 -7.00 7.36
N LYS A 248 -25.63 -5.91 7.77
CA LYS A 248 -25.41 -5.59 9.19
C LYS A 248 -26.69 -5.54 10.02
N LYS A 249 -27.80 -5.11 9.41
CA LYS A 249 -29.11 -5.01 10.07
C LYS A 249 -29.80 -6.36 10.22
N ASP A 250 -29.51 -7.31 9.34
CA ASP A 250 -30.19 -8.62 9.27
C ASP A 250 -29.73 -9.57 10.39
N PHE A 251 -28.64 -9.23 11.09
CA PHE A 251 -28.04 -10.05 12.14
C PHE A 251 -28.25 -9.52 13.56
N VAL A 252 -29.06 -8.48 13.73
CA VAL A 252 -29.41 -7.97 15.06
C VAL A 252 -30.37 -8.94 15.75
N GLY A 253 -29.99 -9.48 16.91
CA GLY A 253 -30.83 -10.40 17.70
C GLY A 253 -30.87 -11.85 17.17
N VAL A 254 -30.02 -12.20 16.21
CA VAL A 254 -29.88 -13.59 15.73
C VAL A 254 -29.13 -14.43 16.75
N ASP A 255 -29.58 -15.67 16.96
CA ASP A 255 -28.88 -16.65 17.81
C ASP A 255 -27.54 -17.05 17.16
N THR A 256 -26.45 -16.59 17.79
CA THR A 256 -25.08 -16.81 17.34
C THR A 256 -24.52 -18.18 17.73
N ASP A 257 -25.22 -18.94 18.58
CA ASP A 257 -24.72 -20.22 19.07
C ASP A 257 -25.07 -21.41 18.19
N THR A 258 -25.96 -21.21 17.21
CA THR A 258 -26.38 -22.26 16.30
C THR A 258 -25.24 -22.80 15.44
N ARG A 259 -25.28 -24.11 15.13
CA ARG A 259 -24.33 -24.76 14.23
C ARG A 259 -24.28 -24.10 12.85
N THR A 260 -25.44 -23.69 12.33
CA THR A 260 -25.57 -23.02 11.05
C THR A 260 -24.88 -21.66 11.05
N PHE A 261 -25.05 -20.86 12.11
CA PHE A 261 -24.40 -19.56 12.24
C PHE A 261 -22.87 -19.70 12.35
N LYS A 262 -22.38 -20.60 13.21
CA LYS A 262 -20.93 -20.88 13.34
C LYS A 262 -20.30 -21.33 12.03
N LYS A 263 -21.01 -22.17 11.26
CA LYS A 263 -20.56 -22.62 9.94
C LYS A 263 -20.56 -21.49 8.90
N LYS A 264 -21.55 -20.59 8.94
CA LYS A 264 -21.58 -19.37 8.14
C LYS A 264 -20.35 -18.49 8.44
N CYS A 265 -20.07 -18.18 9.71
CA CYS A 265 -18.88 -17.41 10.10
C CYS A 265 -17.60 -18.05 9.57
N THR A 266 -17.44 -19.36 9.77
CA THR A 266 -16.27 -20.11 9.31
C THR A 266 -16.09 -20.03 7.79
N GLY A 267 -17.17 -20.18 7.02
CA GLY A 267 -17.14 -20.05 5.56
C GLY A 267 -16.75 -18.64 5.11
N ARG A 268 -17.30 -17.59 5.74
CA ARG A 268 -16.99 -16.19 5.41
C ARG A 268 -15.55 -15.83 5.77
N LEU A 269 -15.05 -16.29 6.93
CA LEU A 269 -13.65 -16.11 7.35
C LEU A 269 -12.69 -16.86 6.42
N ARG A 270 -13.04 -18.08 5.97
CA ARG A 270 -12.25 -18.83 4.98
C ARG A 270 -12.18 -18.10 3.63
N LYS A 271 -13.30 -17.53 3.18
CA LYS A 271 -13.35 -16.66 1.99
C LYS A 271 -12.44 -15.44 2.15
N HIS A 272 -12.50 -14.78 3.31
CA HIS A 272 -11.65 -13.62 3.60
C HIS A 272 -10.16 -13.98 3.61
N LEU A 273 -9.80 -15.13 4.18
CA LEU A 273 -8.43 -15.66 4.12
C LEU A 273 -7.96 -15.88 2.67
N ALA A 274 -8.84 -16.38 1.81
CA ALA A 274 -8.54 -16.53 0.39
C ALA A 274 -8.21 -15.17 -0.27
N ASP A 275 -9.00 -14.14 0.02
CA ASP A 275 -8.73 -12.79 -0.48
C ASP A 275 -7.36 -12.25 0.02
N LEU A 276 -7.03 -12.50 1.29
CA LEU A 276 -5.72 -12.11 1.86
C LEU A 276 -4.56 -12.89 1.22
N CYS A 277 -4.72 -14.18 0.94
CA CYS A 277 -3.72 -14.96 0.18
C CYS A 277 -3.50 -14.38 -1.21
N LEU A 278 -4.56 -13.95 -1.88
CA LEU A 278 -4.47 -13.35 -3.20
C LEU A 278 -3.71 -12.00 -3.16
N GLN A 279 -4.04 -11.12 -2.22
CA GLN A 279 -3.32 -9.85 -2.01
C GLN A 279 -1.87 -10.03 -1.53
N ALA A 280 -1.57 -11.16 -0.89
CA ALA A 280 -0.22 -11.54 -0.49
C ALA A 280 0.59 -12.22 -1.62
N GLY A 281 0.08 -12.23 -2.86
CA GLY A 281 0.77 -12.78 -4.03
C GLY A 281 0.80 -14.31 -4.08
N MET A 282 -0.21 -14.98 -3.52
CA MET A 282 -0.32 -16.45 -3.48
C MET A 282 -1.65 -16.92 -4.09
N PRO A 283 -1.84 -16.79 -5.42
CA PRO A 283 -3.10 -17.12 -6.05
C PRO A 283 -3.44 -18.62 -5.99
N GLY A 284 -2.44 -19.51 -5.99
CA GLY A 284 -2.66 -20.95 -5.83
C GLY A 284 -3.30 -21.32 -4.49
N GLU A 285 -2.78 -20.77 -3.39
CA GLU A 285 -3.36 -20.94 -2.05
C GLU A 285 -4.75 -20.29 -1.94
N ALA A 286 -4.93 -19.12 -2.57
CA ALA A 286 -6.22 -18.44 -2.59
C ALA A 286 -7.31 -19.32 -3.23
N ILE A 287 -7.01 -19.98 -4.35
CA ILE A 287 -7.94 -20.89 -5.03
C ILE A 287 -8.43 -22.00 -4.10
N LEU A 288 -7.51 -22.66 -3.39
CA LEU A 288 -7.85 -23.76 -2.47
C LEU A 288 -8.74 -23.28 -1.31
N HIS A 289 -8.46 -22.09 -0.78
CA HIS A 289 -9.30 -21.49 0.25
C HIS A 289 -10.68 -21.06 -0.26
N TYR A 290 -10.80 -20.53 -1.49
CA TYR A 290 -12.10 -20.24 -2.09
C TYR A 290 -12.93 -21.51 -2.29
N GLN A 291 -12.34 -22.59 -2.81
CA GLN A 291 -13.02 -23.88 -2.96
C GLN A 291 -13.55 -24.40 -1.62
N THR A 292 -12.71 -24.38 -0.58
CA THR A 292 -13.11 -24.76 0.78
C THR A 292 -14.25 -23.88 1.32
N ALA A 293 -14.17 -22.57 1.09
CA ALA A 293 -15.20 -21.62 1.52
C ALA A 293 -16.54 -21.90 0.82
N ILE A 294 -16.53 -22.21 -0.48
CA ILE A 294 -17.73 -22.54 -1.25
C ILE A 294 -18.47 -23.74 -0.64
N ASP A 295 -17.75 -24.81 -0.28
CA ASP A 295 -18.39 -26.01 0.30
C ASP A 295 -19.00 -25.74 1.68
N LEU A 296 -18.32 -24.94 2.50
CA LEU A 296 -18.85 -24.50 3.80
C LEU A 296 -20.13 -23.68 3.62
N LEU A 297 -20.09 -22.67 2.73
CA LEU A 297 -21.18 -21.71 2.53
C LEU A 297 -22.38 -22.33 1.80
N ARG A 298 -22.16 -23.30 0.89
CA ARG A 298 -23.23 -24.02 0.18
C ARG A 298 -24.16 -24.74 1.15
N SER A 299 -23.60 -25.35 2.20
CA SER A 299 -24.39 -26.07 3.20
C SER A 299 -25.29 -25.19 4.10
N VAL A 300 -25.06 -23.88 4.09
CA VAL A 300 -25.86 -22.90 4.86
C VAL A 300 -26.57 -21.89 3.94
N ASN A 301 -26.60 -22.15 2.62
CA ASN A 301 -27.24 -21.32 1.60
C ASN A 301 -26.83 -19.84 1.62
N ASP A 302 -25.55 -19.54 1.90
CA ASP A 302 -25.05 -18.16 1.93
C ASP A 302 -24.69 -17.66 0.52
N PHE A 303 -25.72 -17.46 -0.30
CA PHE A 303 -25.58 -17.22 -1.74
C PHE A 303 -24.71 -16.00 -2.08
N LEU A 304 -24.84 -14.91 -1.32
CA LEU A 304 -24.04 -13.70 -1.56
C LEU A 304 -22.54 -14.02 -1.42
N TRP A 305 -22.15 -14.71 -0.36
CA TRP A 305 -20.75 -15.03 -0.10
C TRP A 305 -20.21 -16.12 -1.01
N ILE A 306 -21.07 -17.06 -1.45
CA ILE A 306 -20.73 -18.02 -2.52
C ILE A 306 -20.38 -17.28 -3.81
N GLY A 307 -21.18 -16.28 -4.21
CA GLY A 307 -20.87 -15.44 -5.37
C GLY A 307 -19.51 -14.73 -5.25
N GLY A 308 -19.21 -14.21 -4.05
CA GLY A 308 -17.90 -13.64 -3.71
C GLY A 308 -16.74 -14.63 -3.83
N CYS A 309 -16.96 -15.90 -3.50
CA CYS A 309 -15.95 -16.94 -3.68
C CYS A 309 -15.73 -17.25 -5.16
N PHE A 310 -16.79 -17.36 -5.96
CA PHE A 310 -16.65 -17.63 -7.39
C PHE A 310 -15.95 -16.48 -8.14
N GLU A 311 -16.26 -15.23 -7.79
CA GLU A 311 -15.56 -14.07 -8.37
C GLU A 311 -14.06 -14.08 -8.00
N GLY A 312 -13.73 -14.34 -6.74
CA GLY A 312 -12.35 -14.42 -6.26
C GLY A 312 -11.57 -15.60 -6.86
N LEU A 313 -12.21 -16.77 -6.96
CA LEU A 313 -11.67 -17.97 -7.59
C LEU A 313 -11.35 -17.74 -9.09
N SER A 314 -12.28 -17.10 -9.80
CA SER A 314 -12.10 -16.72 -11.21
C SER A 314 -10.95 -15.74 -11.35
N SER A 315 -10.90 -14.70 -10.51
CA SER A 315 -9.85 -13.68 -10.53
C SER A 315 -8.47 -14.27 -10.23
N SER A 316 -8.38 -15.18 -9.25
CA SER A 316 -7.14 -15.91 -8.92
C SER A 316 -6.64 -16.75 -10.10
N SER A 317 -7.57 -17.44 -10.78
CA SER A 317 -7.25 -18.26 -11.96
C SER A 317 -6.79 -17.40 -13.14
N VAL A 318 -7.40 -16.23 -13.36
CA VAL A 318 -6.96 -15.26 -14.37
C VAL A 318 -5.55 -14.79 -14.10
N ILE A 319 -5.22 -14.43 -12.85
CA ILE A 319 -3.89 -13.97 -12.45
C ILE A 319 -2.82 -15.03 -12.71
N MET A 320 -3.14 -16.32 -12.47
CA MET A 320 -2.21 -17.42 -12.77
C MET A 320 -2.07 -17.71 -14.25
N ALA A 321 -3.17 -17.70 -15.00
CA ALA A 321 -3.19 -18.07 -16.41
C ALA A 321 -2.65 -16.95 -17.33
N TYR A 322 -2.84 -15.68 -16.95
CA TYR A 322 -2.53 -14.52 -17.80
C TYR A 322 -1.67 -13.46 -17.09
N PRO A 323 -0.44 -13.79 -16.65
CA PRO A 323 0.42 -12.85 -15.93
C PRO A 323 0.77 -11.58 -16.75
N LYS A 324 0.69 -11.66 -18.09
CA LYS A 324 0.93 -10.51 -19.00
C LYS A 324 -0.27 -9.54 -19.08
N MET A 325 -1.48 -9.96 -18.70
CA MET A 325 -2.63 -9.05 -18.60
C MET A 325 -2.48 -8.10 -17.40
N ALA A 326 -1.94 -8.60 -16.28
CA ALA A 326 -1.63 -7.82 -15.09
C ALA A 326 -0.63 -6.67 -15.35
N THR A 327 0.38 -6.88 -16.20
CA THR A 327 1.37 -5.84 -16.55
C THR A 327 0.80 -4.76 -17.48
N ASN A 328 -0.16 -5.10 -18.35
CA ASN A 328 -0.75 -4.15 -19.30
C ASN A 328 -1.87 -3.31 -18.68
N ALA A 329 -2.51 -3.77 -17.60
CA ALA A 329 -3.50 -2.97 -16.85
C ALA A 329 -2.87 -1.71 -16.19
N ALA A 330 -1.58 -1.76 -15.84
CA ALA A 330 -0.84 -0.61 -15.31
C ALA A 330 -0.56 0.48 -16.38
N SER A 331 -0.57 0.12 -17.66
CA SER A 331 -0.47 1.06 -18.78
C SER A 331 -1.75 1.00 -19.62
N ILE A 332 -2.79 1.72 -19.21
CA ILE A 332 -3.86 2.10 -20.13
C ILE A 332 -3.22 2.96 -21.22
N LYS A 333 -2.76 2.32 -22.31
CA LYS A 333 -2.48 3.00 -23.57
C LYS A 333 -3.83 3.47 -24.09
N ARG A 334 -4.13 4.76 -23.93
CA ARG A 334 -5.18 5.41 -24.71
C ARG A 334 -4.77 5.26 -26.17
N ASN A 335 -5.69 4.84 -27.02
CA ASN A 335 -5.48 4.74 -28.46
C ASN A 335 -4.99 6.09 -29.01
N LEU A 336 -3.68 6.22 -29.20
CA LEU A 336 -3.13 7.13 -30.18
C LEU A 336 -2.94 6.29 -31.44
N SER A 337 -3.87 6.48 -32.37
CA SER A 337 -3.63 6.15 -33.77
C SER A 337 -2.37 6.88 -34.20
N PHE A 338 -1.24 6.18 -34.35
CA PHE A 338 -0.22 6.51 -35.34
C PHE A 338 0.74 5.33 -35.44
N THR A 339 1.00 4.98 -36.69
CA THR A 339 1.95 3.99 -37.19
C THR A 339 3.34 4.21 -36.60
N ASP A 340 4.00 3.15 -36.11
CA ASP A 340 5.30 2.81 -36.70
C ASP A 340 5.78 1.39 -36.38
N LYS A 341 6.48 0.84 -37.35
CA LYS A 341 7.02 -0.51 -37.40
C LYS A 341 8.35 -0.61 -36.63
N ARG A 342 8.58 -1.82 -36.10
CA ARG A 342 9.87 -2.50 -35.83
C ARG A 342 10.58 -2.30 -34.48
N ALA A 343 11.26 -3.41 -34.14
CA ALA A 343 12.22 -3.71 -33.06
C ALA A 343 11.57 -4.08 -31.70
N ALA A 344 11.84 -5.22 -31.07
CA ALA A 344 12.92 -6.20 -31.26
C ALA A 344 12.55 -7.60 -30.75
N THR A 345 13.20 -8.58 -31.37
CA THR A 345 13.23 -10.02 -31.11
C THR A 345 14.34 -10.35 -30.08
N LEU A 346 14.23 -11.54 -29.45
CA LEU A 346 15.24 -12.30 -28.67
C LEU A 346 15.35 -11.86 -27.19
N VAL A 347 15.30 -12.73 -26.17
CA VAL A 347 16.08 -13.96 -25.98
C VAL A 347 15.28 -15.03 -25.22
N ASN A 348 15.49 -16.27 -25.63
CA ASN A 348 15.02 -17.52 -25.06
C ASN A 348 16.22 -18.16 -24.35
N GLU A 349 16.13 -18.58 -23.08
CA GLU A 349 17.09 -19.54 -22.54
C GLU A 349 16.48 -20.43 -21.44
N LYS A 350 16.87 -21.71 -21.53
CA LYS A 350 16.32 -22.88 -20.87
C LYS A 350 17.19 -23.30 -19.68
N THR A 351 16.52 -23.86 -18.66
CA THR A 351 17.00 -24.94 -17.79
C THR A 351 18.16 -24.66 -16.83
N SER A 352 17.86 -24.62 -15.53
CA SER A 352 18.72 -25.23 -14.51
C SER A 352 17.87 -25.84 -13.41
N ARG A 353 18.14 -27.13 -13.16
CA ARG A 353 17.52 -27.98 -12.15
C ARG A 353 18.21 -27.77 -10.78
N THR A 354 17.51 -28.22 -9.74
CA THR A 354 18.00 -28.62 -8.39
C THR A 354 18.46 -27.54 -7.42
N ALA A 355 17.64 -27.27 -6.40
CA ALA A 355 17.80 -27.82 -5.04
C ALA A 355 16.79 -27.14 -4.09
N THR A 356 15.75 -27.88 -3.73
CA THR A 356 14.75 -27.51 -2.72
C THR A 356 15.32 -27.70 -1.32
N LEU A 357 15.54 -26.60 -0.61
CA LEU A 357 15.56 -26.58 0.85
C LEU A 357 14.19 -26.05 1.29
N SER A 358 13.31 -26.97 1.67
CA SER A 358 11.99 -26.68 2.23
C SER A 358 12.15 -26.14 3.66
N ASN A 359 12.02 -24.83 3.84
CA ASN A 359 11.71 -24.29 5.15
C ASN A 359 10.19 -24.37 5.36
N ASN A 360 9.79 -25.44 6.06
CA ASN A 360 8.43 -25.72 6.48
C ASN A 360 7.95 -24.70 7.52
N TYR A 361 7.03 -23.83 7.10
CA TYR A 361 5.96 -23.32 7.96
C TYR A 361 4.64 -23.88 7.42
N ALA A 362 4.47 -25.20 7.58
CA ALA A 362 3.27 -25.90 7.15
C ALA A 362 2.11 -25.50 8.08
N ASN A 363 1.19 -24.71 7.54
CA ASN A 363 -0.18 -24.65 8.02
C ASN A 363 -0.72 -26.09 7.99
N GLY A 364 -1.34 -26.56 9.07
CA GLY A 364 -1.81 -27.95 9.28
C GLY A 364 -2.89 -28.45 8.32
N LEU A 365 -2.66 -28.33 7.04
CA LEU A 365 -3.34 -29.01 5.96
C LEU A 365 -2.17 -29.67 5.19
N ASP A 366 -2.09 -31.00 5.24
CA ASP A 366 -1.06 -31.78 4.55
C ASP A 366 -1.33 -31.73 3.04
N LEU A 367 -0.87 -30.65 2.38
CA LEU A 367 -1.04 -30.38 0.95
C LEU A 367 0.02 -31.07 0.07
N ALA A 368 0.82 -31.99 0.64
CA ALA A 368 1.90 -32.66 -0.09
C ALA A 368 1.41 -33.42 -1.35
N GLU A 369 0.11 -33.74 -1.45
CA GLU A 369 -0.46 -34.47 -2.58
C GLU A 369 -0.95 -33.60 -3.77
N VAL A 370 -1.02 -32.26 -3.66
CA VAL A 370 -1.52 -31.39 -4.76
C VAL A 370 -0.38 -30.78 -5.61
N ALA A 371 0.86 -31.23 -5.40
CA ALA A 371 2.05 -30.68 -6.06
C ALA A 371 2.12 -30.93 -7.59
N GLY A 372 1.17 -31.67 -8.17
CA GLY A 372 1.15 -32.02 -9.60
C GLY A 372 0.04 -31.36 -10.44
N SER A 373 -0.98 -30.74 -9.84
CA SER A 373 -2.10 -30.13 -10.56
C SER A 373 -2.05 -28.61 -10.45
N ASN A 374 -2.09 -27.91 -11.59
CA ASN A 374 -2.33 -26.47 -11.59
C ASN A 374 -3.68 -26.20 -10.92
N PRO A 375 -3.75 -25.53 -9.76
CA PRO A 375 -5.02 -25.31 -9.06
C PRO A 375 -5.94 -24.36 -9.83
N GLY A 376 -5.41 -23.60 -10.80
CA GLY A 376 -6.16 -22.68 -11.63
C GLY A 376 -7.22 -23.35 -12.50
N LEU A 377 -8.35 -22.67 -12.65
CA LEU A 377 -9.39 -23.04 -13.62
C LEU A 377 -8.89 -22.90 -15.05
N ASN A 378 -9.41 -23.74 -15.95
CA ASN A 378 -9.20 -23.55 -17.39
C ASN A 378 -9.97 -22.29 -17.88
N PRO A 379 -9.66 -21.78 -19.09
CA PRO A 379 -10.26 -20.54 -19.59
C PRO A 379 -11.80 -20.54 -19.64
N ASP A 380 -12.42 -21.66 -20.02
CA ASP A 380 -13.88 -21.79 -20.13
C ASP A 380 -14.53 -21.83 -18.75
N ASP A 381 -13.93 -22.56 -17.80
CA ASP A 381 -14.37 -22.65 -16.41
C ASP A 381 -14.30 -21.30 -15.71
N ILE A 382 -13.32 -20.44 -16.03
CA ILE A 382 -13.23 -19.07 -15.49
C ILE A 382 -14.51 -18.29 -15.84
N ILE A 383 -14.96 -18.36 -17.10
CA ILE A 383 -16.15 -17.64 -17.54
C ILE A 383 -17.41 -18.23 -16.91
N GLU A 384 -17.50 -19.55 -16.80
CA GLU A 384 -18.63 -20.20 -16.13
C GLU A 384 -18.69 -19.82 -14.64
N LYS A 385 -17.56 -19.73 -13.94
CA LYS A 385 -17.52 -19.27 -12.55
C LYS A 385 -17.89 -17.80 -12.38
N TYR A 386 -17.52 -16.91 -13.31
CA TYR A 386 -18.08 -15.56 -13.30
C TYR A 386 -19.60 -15.56 -13.52
N ARG A 387 -20.13 -16.42 -14.42
CA ARG A 387 -21.57 -16.55 -14.66
C ARG A 387 -22.32 -17.02 -13.40
N GLU A 388 -21.77 -18.00 -12.69
CA GLU A 388 -22.29 -18.45 -11.39
C GLU A 388 -22.25 -17.31 -10.35
N ALA A 389 -21.15 -16.57 -10.27
CA ALA A 389 -21.02 -15.42 -9.36
C ALA A 389 -22.11 -14.36 -9.61
N ILE A 390 -22.31 -13.98 -10.88
CA ILE A 390 -23.33 -13.01 -11.30
C ILE A 390 -24.73 -13.53 -10.96
N THR A 391 -25.01 -14.81 -11.20
CA THR A 391 -26.29 -15.46 -10.86
C THR A 391 -26.56 -15.44 -9.35
N HIS A 392 -25.52 -15.54 -8.53
CA HIS A 392 -25.66 -15.41 -7.08
C HIS A 392 -25.89 -13.96 -6.64
N TYR A 393 -25.24 -12.99 -7.28
CA TYR A 393 -25.40 -11.56 -6.98
C TYR A 393 -26.78 -11.02 -7.36
N SER A 394 -27.33 -11.44 -8.49
CA SER A 394 -28.64 -10.99 -8.98
C SER A 394 -29.81 -11.32 -8.04
N LYS A 395 -29.60 -12.24 -7.07
CA LYS A 395 -30.56 -12.54 -6.00
C LYS A 395 -30.73 -11.39 -5.00
N PHE A 396 -29.81 -10.41 -4.98
CA PHE A 396 -29.78 -9.34 -3.99
C PHE A 396 -29.79 -7.97 -4.68
N LYS A 397 -30.90 -7.22 -4.54
CA LYS A 397 -31.01 -5.86 -5.11
C LYS A 397 -29.88 -4.92 -4.64
N SER A 398 -29.46 -5.07 -3.39
CA SER A 398 -28.36 -4.27 -2.80
C SER A 398 -26.96 -4.65 -3.31
N ALA A 399 -26.83 -5.72 -4.10
CA ALA A 399 -25.60 -6.19 -4.70
C ALA A 399 -25.46 -5.79 -6.19
N GLY A 400 -26.36 -4.98 -6.75
CA GLY A 400 -26.32 -4.62 -8.18
C GLY A 400 -25.00 -3.96 -8.63
N MET A 401 -24.30 -3.26 -7.72
CA MET A 401 -22.97 -2.72 -8.01
C MET A 401 -21.92 -3.83 -8.22
N ILE A 402 -21.85 -4.82 -7.33
CA ILE A 402 -20.88 -5.92 -7.46
C ILE A 402 -21.25 -6.86 -8.61
N GLU A 403 -22.54 -7.03 -8.91
CA GLU A 403 -23.03 -7.76 -10.07
C GLU A 403 -22.55 -7.14 -11.38
N MET A 404 -22.73 -5.83 -11.54
CA MET A 404 -22.29 -5.10 -12.72
C MET A 404 -20.77 -5.17 -12.88
N GLU A 405 -20.02 -4.96 -11.78
CA GLU A 405 -18.56 -5.03 -11.83
C GLU A 405 -18.04 -6.44 -12.14
N ALA A 406 -18.65 -7.50 -11.61
CA ALA A 406 -18.32 -8.87 -11.96
C ALA A 406 -18.60 -9.17 -13.43
N SER A 407 -19.72 -8.67 -13.98
CA SER A 407 -20.05 -8.77 -15.40
C SER A 407 -19.01 -8.08 -16.28
N LEU A 408 -18.57 -6.88 -15.91
CA LEU A 408 -17.51 -6.15 -16.62
C LEU A 408 -16.17 -6.88 -16.58
N LYS A 409 -15.80 -7.48 -15.44
CA LYS A 409 -14.59 -8.32 -15.33
C LYS A 409 -14.68 -9.54 -16.24
N ALA A 410 -15.79 -10.26 -16.23
CA ALA A 410 -16.00 -11.42 -17.09
C ALA A 410 -15.83 -11.07 -18.58
N CYS A 411 -16.43 -9.96 -19.02
CA CYS A 411 -16.26 -9.45 -20.39
C CYS A 411 -14.79 -9.14 -20.73
N ARG A 412 -14.05 -8.50 -19.83
CA ARG A 412 -12.63 -8.19 -20.03
C ARG A 412 -11.78 -9.45 -20.14
N VAL A 413 -12.04 -10.42 -19.28
CA VAL A 413 -11.35 -11.71 -19.29
C VAL A 413 -11.63 -12.43 -20.61
N LEU A 414 -12.87 -12.50 -21.05
CA LEU A 414 -13.25 -13.13 -22.32
C LEU A 414 -12.56 -12.46 -23.52
N ILE A 415 -12.47 -11.13 -23.54
CA ILE A 415 -11.72 -10.40 -24.59
C ILE A 415 -10.23 -10.74 -24.50
N GLY A 416 -9.64 -10.73 -23.31
CA GLY A 416 -8.22 -11.03 -23.09
C GLY A 416 -7.83 -12.45 -23.51
N GLN A 417 -8.70 -13.43 -23.25
CA GLN A 417 -8.53 -14.82 -23.69
C GLN A 417 -8.47 -14.94 -25.21
N ARG A 418 -9.30 -14.19 -25.94
CA ARG A 418 -9.30 -14.18 -27.41
C ARG A 418 -8.08 -13.53 -28.04
N VAL A 419 -7.44 -12.59 -27.36
CA VAL A 419 -6.23 -11.91 -27.84
C VAL A 419 -4.95 -12.71 -27.51
N SER A 420 -5.03 -13.62 -26.53
CA SER A 420 -3.89 -14.42 -26.07
C SER A 420 -3.75 -15.77 -26.77
N ASN A 421 -4.81 -16.23 -27.44
CA ASN A 421 -4.81 -17.36 -28.36
C ASN A 421 -4.47 -16.88 -29.78
#